data_AF-A0A5C8AID1-F1
#
_entry.id   AF-A0A5C8AID1-F1
#
_cell.length_a   1.000
_cell.length_b   1.000
_cell.length_c   1.000
_cell.angle_alpha   90.00
_cell.angle_beta   90.00
_cell.angle_gamma   90.00
#
_symmetry.space_group_name_H-M   'P 1'
#
loop_
_entity.id
_entity.type
_entity.pdbx_description
1 polymer ?
#
loop_
_entity_poly.entity_id
_entity_poly.type
_entity_poly.pdbx_seq_one_letter_code
_entity_poly.pdbx_strand_id
1 'polypeptide(L)'
;MKLKLIILSLLPYAVFAQISMVSSGSYSQNFDVLLSTGSVNTWEDNVTIPSVFAQRTGFGTTYQAGTGSSTVGNLYSFGASGNTDRALGSLGSDNTSALNFAYGVLLQNNSGYLLNNITVSYTLEQWRNGGNTTPDEVTVWYKISSTLNTALTPGNNAGWIPVSTLNAASPINTVATGALDGNLPANRVTRANIALPNLAVPAGHYLLIKWDDPNHAGNDDGLGIDDLQIAWNVGCNTSNSIAVTACNSYTVPSGDETYFSSGIYTDTLPNASLCDSILTIDVTIQTSSTYYADQDGDGWGNINNTIELCTPPATGYVTNGNDCNDQDNTIGIGTTTYYLDADLDGFGNPTSTVLACSLPTGYSLNGLDCNDSDSLINPTTVWYVDTDVFNVGNDAVTFIGCVPPANYVLEAGDC
;
A
#
# COMPACT_ATOMS: atom_id res chain seq x y z
N MET A 1 13.69 -40.36 -51.59
CA MET A 1 14.12 -39.47 -50.50
C MET A 1 13.49 -39.99 -49.21
N LYS A 2 14.25 -40.67 -48.35
CA LYS A 2 13.70 -41.31 -47.12
C LYS A 2 13.57 -40.24 -46.03
N LEU A 3 12.34 -39.94 -45.61
CA LEU A 3 12.05 -39.04 -44.50
C LEU A 3 12.28 -39.80 -43.18
N LYS A 4 13.34 -39.45 -42.45
CA LYS A 4 13.58 -39.93 -41.08
C LYS A 4 12.73 -39.08 -40.12
N LEU A 5 11.69 -39.70 -39.56
CA LEU A 5 10.92 -39.13 -38.45
C LEU A 5 11.75 -39.29 -37.18
N ILE A 6 12.28 -38.18 -36.64
CA ILE A 6 12.96 -38.16 -35.35
C ILE A 6 11.87 -37.95 -34.29
N ILE A 7 11.54 -39.01 -33.56
CA ILE A 7 10.71 -38.92 -32.35
C ILE A 7 11.64 -38.42 -31.25
N LEU A 8 11.48 -37.16 -30.86
CA LEU A 8 12.15 -36.57 -29.72
C LEU A 8 11.47 -37.13 -28.45
N SER A 9 12.08 -38.15 -27.84
CA SER A 9 11.64 -38.63 -26.53
C SER A 9 11.95 -37.54 -25.50
N LEU A 10 10.92 -36.84 -25.02
CA LEU A 10 11.03 -36.10 -23.77
C LEU A 10 11.24 -37.12 -22.66
N LEU A 11 12.49 -37.28 -22.20
CA LEU A 11 12.74 -37.90 -20.91
C LEU A 11 12.06 -37.01 -19.85
N PRO A 12 11.21 -37.57 -18.97
CA PRO A 12 10.80 -36.85 -17.77
C PRO A 12 12.07 -36.62 -16.95
N TYR A 13 12.56 -35.39 -16.91
CA TYR A 13 13.50 -34.99 -15.87
C TYR A 13 12.79 -35.25 -14.54
N ALA A 14 13.32 -36.17 -13.74
CA ALA A 14 12.92 -36.32 -12.35
C ALA A 14 13.19 -34.96 -11.69
N VAL A 15 12.13 -34.20 -11.44
CA VAL A 15 12.22 -32.99 -10.64
C VAL A 15 12.49 -33.50 -9.22
N PHE A 16 13.75 -33.41 -8.78
CA PHE A 16 14.09 -33.68 -7.39
C PHE A 16 13.29 -32.70 -6.52
N ALA A 17 12.41 -33.25 -5.67
CA ALA A 17 11.56 -32.43 -4.81
C ALA A 17 12.43 -31.69 -3.76
N GLN A 18 12.60 -30.39 -3.94
CA GLN A 18 13.16 -29.47 -2.95
C GLN A 18 12.13 -28.41 -2.60
N ILE A 19 12.23 -27.83 -1.42
CA ILE A 19 11.40 -26.68 -1.06
C ILE A 19 11.83 -25.50 -1.93
N SER A 20 10.94 -25.02 -2.79
CA SER A 20 11.23 -23.92 -3.70
C SER A 20 10.85 -22.57 -3.09
N MET A 21 11.86 -21.76 -2.78
CA MET A 21 11.67 -20.41 -2.25
C MET A 21 11.44 -19.45 -3.43
N VAL A 22 10.18 -19.32 -3.88
CA VAL A 22 9.78 -18.46 -5.02
C VAL A 22 9.31 -17.07 -4.60
N SER A 23 8.67 -16.96 -3.44
CA SER A 23 8.21 -15.74 -2.79
C SER A 23 8.49 -15.86 -1.29
N SER A 24 8.29 -14.79 -0.51
CA SER A 24 8.34 -14.90 0.96
C SER A 24 7.37 -15.98 1.44
N GLY A 25 7.78 -16.76 2.44
CA GLY A 25 7.03 -17.92 2.86
C GLY A 25 7.72 -18.72 3.95
N SER A 26 7.16 -19.89 4.24
CA SER A 26 7.70 -20.82 5.21
C SER A 26 7.50 -22.28 4.78
N TYR A 27 8.31 -23.16 5.36
CA TYR A 27 8.17 -24.60 5.32
C TYR A 27 7.99 -25.10 6.75
N SER A 28 7.08 -26.04 6.96
CA SER A 28 6.82 -26.65 8.27
C SER A 28 6.82 -28.17 8.18
N GLN A 29 7.36 -28.82 9.21
CA GLN A 29 7.37 -30.27 9.35
C GLN A 29 7.22 -30.64 10.82
N ASN A 30 6.16 -31.38 11.13
CA ASN A 30 5.91 -31.96 12.46
C ASN A 30 6.17 -33.47 12.50
N PHE A 31 6.70 -34.05 11.41
CA PHE A 31 7.13 -35.45 11.28
C PHE A 31 6.08 -36.55 11.60
N ASP A 32 4.83 -36.20 11.89
CA ASP A 32 3.69 -37.09 12.15
C ASP A 32 3.38 -38.10 11.03
N VAL A 33 3.92 -37.87 9.83
CA VAL A 33 3.84 -38.82 8.71
C VAL A 33 4.65 -40.10 8.94
N LEU A 34 5.61 -40.08 9.87
CA LEU A 34 6.41 -41.24 10.22
C LEU A 34 5.56 -42.35 10.86
N LEU A 35 5.92 -43.60 10.57
CA LEU A 35 5.18 -44.74 11.10
C LEU A 35 5.31 -44.83 12.62
N SER A 36 4.18 -44.95 13.31
CA SER A 36 4.09 -45.12 14.77
C SER A 36 4.30 -46.57 15.26
N THR A 37 4.55 -47.51 14.34
CA THR A 37 4.87 -48.92 14.63
C THR A 37 5.94 -49.47 13.68
N GLY A 38 6.54 -50.62 14.01
CA GLY A 38 7.54 -51.31 13.18
C GLY A 38 8.99 -51.06 13.61
N SER A 39 9.84 -52.08 13.44
CA SER A 39 11.26 -52.07 13.86
C SER A 39 12.26 -52.00 12.69
N VAL A 40 11.77 -52.05 11.46
CA VAL A 40 12.58 -52.06 10.22
C VAL A 40 11.86 -51.31 9.10
N ASN A 41 11.32 -50.13 9.42
CA ASN A 41 10.63 -49.29 8.43
C ASN A 41 11.66 -48.70 7.47
N THR A 42 11.39 -48.71 6.16
CA THR A 42 12.33 -48.17 5.17
C THR A 42 12.37 -46.64 5.22
N TRP A 43 13.58 -46.10 5.36
CA TRP A 43 13.87 -44.69 5.11
C TRP A 43 14.43 -44.53 3.70
N GLU A 44 13.84 -43.63 2.93
CA GLU A 44 14.32 -43.20 1.63
C GLU A 44 14.34 -41.67 1.60
N ASP A 45 15.54 -41.12 1.42
CA ASP A 45 15.77 -39.68 1.37
C ASP A 45 14.87 -39.01 0.33
N ASN A 46 14.20 -37.92 0.71
CA ASN A 46 13.25 -37.19 -0.12
C ASN A 46 11.98 -37.98 -0.55
N VAL A 47 11.77 -39.18 -0.02
CA VAL A 47 10.59 -40.00 -0.32
C VAL A 47 9.78 -40.29 0.95
N THR A 48 10.44 -40.70 2.03
CA THR A 48 9.77 -40.91 3.33
C THR A 48 9.13 -39.62 3.81
N ILE A 49 9.85 -38.50 3.68
CA ILE A 49 9.32 -37.16 3.88
C ILE A 49 9.89 -36.28 2.76
N PRO A 50 9.06 -35.57 1.97
CA PRO A 50 9.53 -34.67 0.92
C PRO A 50 10.54 -33.65 1.45
N SER A 51 11.66 -33.51 0.74
CA SER A 51 12.76 -32.57 1.01
C SER A 51 13.49 -32.76 2.34
N VAL A 52 13.23 -33.85 3.06
CA VAL A 52 13.95 -34.23 4.29
C VAL A 52 14.87 -35.42 4.01
N PHE A 53 16.05 -35.39 4.63
CA PHE A 53 17.12 -36.36 4.48
C PHE A 53 17.55 -36.85 5.87
N ALA A 54 17.92 -38.12 5.98
CA ALA A 54 18.51 -38.66 7.21
C ALA A 54 19.63 -39.63 6.87
N GLN A 55 20.82 -39.36 7.39
CA GLN A 55 22.03 -40.12 7.08
C GLN A 55 22.74 -40.52 8.37
N ARG A 56 23.53 -41.59 8.28
CA ARG A 56 24.34 -42.10 9.38
C ARG A 56 25.72 -42.51 8.88
N THR A 57 26.74 -42.50 9.75
CA THR A 57 28.09 -42.98 9.38
C THR A 57 28.18 -44.51 9.33
N GLY A 58 27.28 -45.21 10.00
CA GLY A 58 27.14 -46.68 9.90
C GLY A 58 26.41 -47.13 8.63
N PHE A 59 26.00 -48.39 8.60
CA PHE A 59 25.21 -48.97 7.52
C PHE A 59 23.73 -49.08 7.87
N GLY A 60 22.86 -48.98 6.86
CA GLY A 60 21.42 -49.22 6.99
C GLY A 60 20.55 -48.04 6.56
N THR A 61 19.36 -48.38 6.07
CA THR A 61 18.37 -47.44 5.51
C THR A 61 17.01 -47.61 6.19
N THR A 62 17.00 -48.00 7.46
CA THR A 62 15.74 -48.22 8.19
C THR A 62 15.62 -47.33 9.41
N TYR A 63 14.38 -47.05 9.82
CA TYR A 63 14.06 -46.42 11.08
C TYR A 63 13.10 -47.29 11.89
N GLN A 64 13.04 -47.04 13.19
CA GLN A 64 12.19 -47.76 14.12
C GLN A 64 11.17 -46.82 14.76
N ALA A 65 9.93 -47.25 14.90
CA ALA A 65 8.99 -46.60 15.81
C ALA A 65 9.41 -46.88 17.25
N GLY A 66 9.72 -45.84 18.01
CA GLY A 66 10.24 -45.95 19.37
C GLY A 66 9.49 -45.07 20.36
N THR A 67 9.31 -45.56 21.58
CA THR A 67 8.80 -44.80 22.72
C THR A 67 9.94 -44.36 23.65
N GLY A 68 11.20 -44.42 23.18
CA GLY A 68 12.40 -44.23 24.01
C GLY A 68 12.80 -45.42 24.91
N SER A 69 12.00 -46.50 24.91
CA SER A 69 12.27 -47.69 25.71
C SER A 69 13.45 -48.53 25.20
N SER A 70 13.71 -48.49 23.89
CA SER A 70 14.83 -49.20 23.26
C SER A 70 16.18 -48.63 23.69
N THR A 71 17.18 -49.50 23.80
CA THR A 71 18.59 -49.13 24.03
C THR A 71 19.45 -49.34 22.79
N VAL A 72 18.84 -49.71 21.66
CA VAL A 72 19.56 -50.06 20.43
C VAL A 72 19.73 -48.81 19.60
N GLY A 73 20.96 -48.47 19.21
CA GLY A 73 21.18 -47.32 18.34
C GLY A 73 20.48 -47.50 17.00
N ASN A 74 19.72 -46.50 16.56
CA ASN A 74 19.03 -46.47 15.28
C ASN A 74 18.51 -45.06 14.96
N LEU A 75 18.01 -44.86 13.74
CA LEU A 75 17.09 -43.76 13.43
C LEU A 75 15.71 -44.12 13.98
N TYR A 76 15.04 -43.16 14.58
CA TYR A 76 13.76 -43.34 15.24
C TYR A 76 12.71 -42.36 14.70
N SER A 77 11.51 -42.90 14.52
CA SER A 77 10.31 -42.12 14.73
C SER A 77 10.02 -42.22 16.22
N PHE A 78 10.22 -41.16 16.98
CA PHE A 78 9.91 -41.13 18.41
C PHE A 78 8.48 -40.65 18.65
N GLY A 79 7.90 -41.05 19.78
CA GLY A 79 6.51 -40.75 20.11
C GLY A 79 5.90 -41.83 21.00
N ALA A 80 4.91 -41.46 21.81
CA ALA A 80 4.19 -42.40 22.68
C ALA A 80 3.57 -43.57 21.89
N SER A 81 3.32 -44.70 22.55
CA SER A 81 2.82 -45.92 21.90
C SER A 81 1.48 -45.69 21.19
N GLY A 82 1.43 -45.92 19.88
CA GLY A 82 0.23 -45.71 19.07
C GLY A 82 -0.16 -44.25 18.83
N ASN A 83 0.64 -43.29 19.32
CA ASN A 83 0.42 -41.87 19.06
C ASN A 83 0.95 -41.48 17.67
N THR A 84 0.18 -40.62 16.98
CA THR A 84 0.51 -40.05 15.67
C THR A 84 1.42 -38.84 15.76
N ASP A 85 1.55 -38.25 16.94
CA ASP A 85 2.52 -37.19 17.26
C ASP A 85 3.92 -37.80 17.27
N ARG A 86 4.71 -37.52 16.21
CA ARG A 86 6.02 -38.16 16.01
C ARG A 86 7.15 -37.15 15.84
N ALA A 87 8.24 -37.35 16.55
CA ALA A 87 9.50 -36.65 16.30
C ALA A 87 10.46 -37.50 15.44
N LEU A 88 11.27 -36.84 14.59
CA LEU A 88 12.37 -37.49 13.85
C LEU A 88 13.65 -37.42 14.70
N GLY A 89 14.21 -38.56 15.06
CA GLY A 89 15.36 -38.58 15.96
C GLY A 89 16.26 -39.79 15.82
N SER A 90 17.23 -39.91 16.72
CA SER A 90 18.11 -41.07 16.78
C SER A 90 18.51 -41.42 18.21
N LEU A 91 19.18 -42.56 18.31
CA LEU A 91 19.98 -42.93 19.45
C LEU A 91 21.33 -43.35 18.88
N GLY A 92 22.39 -42.59 19.19
CA GLY A 92 23.76 -42.96 18.85
C GLY A 92 24.20 -44.20 19.64
N SER A 93 25.11 -44.97 19.04
CA SER A 93 25.66 -46.18 19.64
C SER A 93 26.95 -46.59 18.95
N ASP A 94 27.91 -47.10 19.73
CA ASP A 94 29.15 -47.74 19.24
C ASP A 94 28.94 -49.00 18.38
N ASN A 95 27.69 -49.35 18.04
CA ASN A 95 27.43 -50.39 17.05
C ASN A 95 27.75 -49.89 15.63
N THR A 96 28.20 -50.79 14.76
CA THR A 96 28.68 -50.45 13.41
C THR A 96 27.62 -49.86 12.47
N SER A 97 26.34 -49.85 12.88
CA SER A 97 25.20 -49.40 12.06
C SER A 97 24.61 -48.06 12.51
N ALA A 98 24.95 -47.56 13.70
CA ALA A 98 24.26 -46.43 14.32
C ALA A 98 25.21 -45.54 15.15
N LEU A 99 26.34 -45.16 14.56
CA LEU A 99 27.31 -44.24 15.15
C LEU A 99 26.76 -42.80 15.18
N ASN A 100 27.15 -41.96 14.21
CA ASN A 100 26.68 -40.57 14.13
C ASN A 100 25.47 -40.47 13.19
N PHE A 101 24.53 -39.60 13.52
CA PHE A 101 23.36 -39.30 12.71
C PHE A 101 23.33 -37.83 12.31
N ALA A 102 22.69 -37.56 11.17
CA ALA A 102 22.28 -36.22 10.82
C ALA A 102 20.96 -36.26 10.06
N TYR A 103 20.11 -35.27 10.34
CA TYR A 103 18.87 -35.01 9.60
C TYR A 103 19.01 -33.67 8.90
N GLY A 104 18.42 -33.50 7.72
CA GLY A 104 18.51 -32.22 7.02
C GLY A 104 17.35 -31.91 6.10
N VAL A 105 17.21 -30.63 5.80
CA VAL A 105 16.17 -30.09 4.93
C VAL A 105 16.82 -29.29 3.81
N LEU A 106 16.41 -29.59 2.57
CA LEU A 106 16.93 -28.95 1.36
C LEU A 106 15.93 -27.95 0.79
N LEU A 107 16.40 -26.70 0.61
CA LEU A 107 15.67 -25.62 -0.04
C LEU A 107 16.45 -25.12 -1.27
N GLN A 108 15.74 -24.59 -2.27
CA GLN A 108 16.35 -23.89 -3.41
C GLN A 108 15.77 -22.47 -3.52
N ASN A 109 16.64 -21.49 -3.70
CA ASN A 109 16.25 -20.12 -3.97
C ASN A 109 15.86 -19.92 -5.44
N ASN A 110 14.55 -19.94 -5.73
CA ASN A 110 14.01 -19.66 -7.06
C ASN A 110 13.32 -18.29 -7.13
N SER A 111 13.56 -17.42 -6.15
CA SER A 111 12.92 -16.10 -6.06
C SER A 111 13.45 -15.09 -7.08
N GLY A 112 14.62 -15.35 -7.67
CA GLY A 112 15.33 -14.40 -8.52
C GLY A 112 16.17 -13.36 -7.76
N TYR A 113 16.10 -13.33 -6.42
CA TYR A 113 16.83 -12.39 -5.57
C TYR A 113 17.81 -13.10 -4.63
N LEU A 114 18.72 -12.35 -4.01
CA LEU A 114 19.56 -12.86 -2.93
C LEU A 114 18.72 -13.02 -1.64
N LEU A 115 18.73 -14.20 -1.02
CA LEU A 115 18.12 -14.41 0.29
C LEU A 115 19.18 -14.34 1.38
N ASN A 116 19.02 -13.42 2.31
CA ASN A 116 19.94 -13.18 3.43
C ASN A 116 19.24 -13.21 4.80
N ASN A 117 17.93 -13.48 4.82
CA ASN A 117 17.13 -13.54 6.03
C ASN A 117 16.24 -14.79 6.00
N ILE A 118 16.76 -15.87 6.60
CA ILE A 118 16.03 -17.12 6.84
C ILE A 118 16.13 -17.42 8.33
N THR A 119 14.99 -17.72 8.93
CA THR A 119 14.88 -18.11 10.33
C THR A 119 14.44 -19.56 10.46
N VAL A 120 14.88 -20.21 11.54
CA VAL A 120 14.54 -21.60 11.87
C VAL A 120 13.97 -21.64 13.29
N SER A 121 12.92 -22.44 13.46
CA SER A 121 12.37 -22.86 14.74
C SER A 121 12.24 -24.38 14.77
N TYR A 122 12.49 -25.01 15.91
CA TYR A 122 12.19 -26.43 16.12
C TYR A 122 12.17 -26.72 17.63
N THR A 123 11.57 -27.84 18.00
CA THR A 123 11.61 -28.41 19.34
C THR A 123 12.56 -29.60 19.34
N LEU A 124 13.58 -29.58 20.20
CA LEU A 124 14.33 -30.78 20.55
C LEU A 124 13.55 -31.52 21.65
N GLU A 125 13.31 -32.80 21.44
CA GLU A 125 12.64 -33.68 22.39
C GLU A 125 13.56 -34.80 22.84
N GLN A 126 13.60 -35.05 24.15
CA GLN A 126 14.32 -36.18 24.73
C GLN A 126 13.33 -37.30 25.05
N TRP A 127 13.47 -38.39 24.33
CA TRP A 127 12.68 -39.60 24.48
C TRP A 127 13.38 -40.66 25.32
N ARG A 128 14.69 -40.54 25.55
CA ARG A 128 15.43 -41.45 26.43
C ARG A 128 16.53 -40.72 27.18
N ASN A 129 16.66 -40.99 28.47
CA ASN A 129 17.87 -40.70 29.23
C ASN A 129 18.80 -41.93 29.21
N GLY A 130 19.97 -41.76 28.61
CA GLY A 130 21.05 -42.75 28.51
C GLY A 130 21.77 -43.01 29.83
N GLY A 131 21.58 -42.13 30.82
CA GLY A 131 22.21 -42.22 32.13
C GLY A 131 23.47 -41.37 32.28
N ASN A 132 23.64 -40.35 31.43
CA ASN A 132 24.79 -39.44 31.48
C ASN A 132 24.44 -38.17 32.28
N THR A 133 25.43 -37.60 32.97
CA THR A 133 25.31 -36.29 33.64
C THR A 133 25.81 -35.14 32.77
N THR A 134 26.58 -35.47 31.72
CA THR A 134 26.89 -34.53 30.65
C THR A 134 25.73 -34.56 29.65
N PRO A 135 25.17 -33.41 29.27
CA PRO A 135 24.13 -33.36 28.25
C PRO A 135 24.66 -33.77 26.89
N ASP A 136 23.85 -34.51 26.16
CA ASP A 136 24.04 -34.81 24.75
C ASP A 136 23.45 -33.67 23.92
N GLU A 137 24.12 -33.28 22.84
CA GLU A 137 23.81 -32.08 22.07
C GLU A 137 23.56 -32.40 20.60
N VAL A 138 22.42 -31.91 20.10
CA VAL A 138 22.18 -31.78 18.67
C VAL A 138 22.66 -30.41 18.22
N THR A 139 23.60 -30.41 17.27
CA THR A 139 24.21 -29.19 16.74
C THR A 139 23.66 -28.85 15.37
N VAL A 140 23.42 -27.56 15.09
CA VAL A 140 22.78 -27.13 13.85
C VAL A 140 23.76 -26.41 12.94
N TRP A 141 23.72 -26.77 11.66
CA TRP A 141 24.64 -26.28 10.66
C TRP A 141 23.91 -26.01 9.35
N TYR A 142 24.45 -25.14 8.51
CA TYR A 142 23.97 -24.99 7.14
C TYR A 142 25.09 -24.92 6.12
N LYS A 143 24.73 -25.16 4.86
CA LYS A 143 25.62 -25.07 3.71
C LYS A 143 24.87 -24.52 2.50
N ILE A 144 25.58 -23.69 1.73
CA ILE A 144 25.07 -23.12 0.47
C ILE A 144 25.84 -23.75 -0.69
N SER A 145 25.14 -24.08 -1.78
CA SER A 145 25.78 -24.64 -2.97
C SER A 145 25.11 -24.16 -4.26
N SER A 146 25.90 -24.02 -5.33
CA SER A 146 25.42 -23.72 -6.68
C SER A 146 24.88 -24.96 -7.41
N THR A 147 25.14 -26.15 -6.89
CA THR A 147 24.63 -27.42 -7.42
C THR A 147 23.86 -28.18 -6.34
N LEU A 148 22.96 -29.06 -6.75
CA LEU A 148 22.24 -29.93 -5.83
C LEU A 148 23.24 -30.74 -4.97
N ASN A 149 23.10 -30.67 -3.65
CA ASN A 149 23.89 -31.41 -2.69
C ASN A 149 23.00 -31.86 -1.53
N THR A 150 22.98 -33.16 -1.27
CA THR A 150 22.16 -33.80 -0.23
C THR A 150 23.01 -34.53 0.82
N ALA A 151 24.33 -34.42 0.76
CA ALA A 151 25.24 -35.09 1.69
C ALA A 151 25.28 -34.34 3.02
N LEU A 152 24.82 -34.98 4.10
CA LEU A 152 24.79 -34.41 5.46
C LEU A 152 26.10 -34.60 6.23
N THR A 153 26.93 -35.57 5.81
CA THR A 153 28.22 -35.91 6.45
C THR A 153 28.14 -35.97 7.99
N PRO A 154 27.37 -36.92 8.57
CA PRO A 154 27.16 -36.98 10.02
C PRO A 154 28.47 -37.04 10.82
N GLY A 155 28.61 -36.20 11.84
CA GLY A 155 29.82 -36.09 12.66
C GLY A 155 31.04 -35.47 11.95
N ASN A 156 30.89 -34.99 10.72
CA ASN A 156 31.91 -34.22 10.01
C ASN A 156 31.33 -32.90 9.49
N ASN A 157 31.73 -31.81 10.13
CA ASN A 157 31.21 -30.46 9.87
C ASN A 157 32.18 -29.61 9.02
N ALA A 158 33.18 -30.22 8.38
CA ALA A 158 34.08 -29.50 7.48
C ALA A 158 33.32 -28.87 6.30
N GLY A 159 33.46 -27.56 6.12
CA GLY A 159 32.78 -26.80 5.07
C GLY A 159 31.30 -26.52 5.33
N TRP A 160 30.84 -26.72 6.57
CA TRP A 160 29.54 -26.27 7.06
C TRP A 160 29.69 -25.00 7.89
N ILE A 161 28.64 -24.18 7.92
CA ILE A 161 28.57 -22.97 8.73
C ILE A 161 27.79 -23.28 10.01
N PRO A 162 28.37 -23.08 11.21
CA PRO A 162 27.68 -23.36 12.47
C PRO A 162 26.57 -22.36 12.75
N VAL A 163 25.49 -22.85 13.36
CA VAL A 163 24.39 -22.03 13.89
C VAL A 163 24.22 -22.35 15.38
N SER A 164 25.23 -21.98 16.19
CA SER A 164 25.29 -22.34 17.60
C SER A 164 24.07 -21.90 18.43
N THR A 165 23.40 -20.83 18.02
CA THR A 165 22.14 -20.35 18.64
C THR A 165 20.96 -21.29 18.42
N LEU A 166 21.03 -22.18 17.43
CA LEU A 166 20.06 -23.25 17.19
C LEU A 166 20.46 -24.57 17.85
N ASN A 167 21.66 -24.72 18.41
CA ASN A 167 22.00 -25.96 19.11
C ASN A 167 21.10 -26.18 20.32
N ALA A 168 20.79 -27.43 20.62
CA ALA A 168 20.01 -27.81 21.79
C ALA A 168 20.60 -29.06 22.44
N ALA A 169 20.61 -29.07 23.76
CA ALA A 169 21.11 -30.17 24.57
C ALA A 169 19.96 -30.90 25.28
N SER A 170 20.16 -32.16 25.64
CA SER A 170 19.19 -32.91 26.44
C SER A 170 18.87 -32.16 27.74
N PRO A 171 17.58 -32.02 28.10
CA PRO A 171 17.19 -31.37 29.34
C PRO A 171 17.33 -32.27 30.58
N ILE A 172 17.25 -33.60 30.42
CA ILE A 172 17.37 -34.56 31.52
C ILE A 172 18.73 -35.27 31.45
N ASN A 173 19.64 -34.86 32.33
CA ASN A 173 21.05 -35.30 32.37
C ASN A 173 21.35 -35.93 33.72
N THR A 174 20.82 -37.12 33.96
CA THR A 174 20.96 -37.83 35.24
C THR A 174 21.43 -39.25 35.03
N VAL A 175 22.00 -39.86 36.07
CA VAL A 175 22.42 -41.28 36.03
C VAL A 175 21.26 -42.28 35.90
N ALA A 176 20.01 -41.83 36.03
CA ALA A 176 18.83 -42.69 35.93
C ALA A 176 18.50 -42.99 34.46
N THR A 177 18.63 -44.24 34.05
CA THR A 177 18.35 -44.64 32.65
C THR A 177 16.86 -44.94 32.44
N GLY A 178 16.34 -44.62 31.26
CA GLY A 178 14.97 -44.99 30.92
C GLY A 178 14.33 -44.18 29.80
N ALA A 179 13.15 -44.61 29.41
CA ALA A 179 12.29 -43.86 28.49
C ALA A 179 11.78 -42.59 29.17
N LEU A 180 11.67 -41.53 28.37
CA LEU A 180 11.04 -40.26 28.68
C LEU A 180 9.94 -40.02 27.65
N ASP A 181 8.97 -39.20 28.01
CA ASP A 181 7.96 -38.70 27.07
C ASP A 181 8.40 -37.32 26.58
N GLY A 182 8.89 -37.25 25.34
CA GLY A 182 9.45 -36.04 24.73
C GLY A 182 8.46 -34.88 24.64
N ASN A 183 7.16 -35.21 24.61
CA ASN A 183 6.07 -34.23 24.55
C ASN A 183 5.93 -33.42 25.86
N LEU A 184 6.47 -33.92 26.97
CA LEU A 184 6.39 -33.23 28.26
C LEU A 184 7.32 -32.01 28.27
N PRO A 185 6.87 -30.84 28.78
CA PRO A 185 7.69 -29.63 28.82
C PRO A 185 9.06 -29.77 29.50
N ALA A 186 9.19 -30.69 30.47
CA ALA A 186 10.46 -30.95 31.16
C ALA A 186 11.49 -31.69 30.29
N ASN A 187 11.03 -32.35 29.23
CA ASN A 187 11.84 -33.23 28.38
C ASN A 187 12.11 -32.63 27.00
N ARG A 188 11.83 -31.33 26.81
CA ARG A 188 12.02 -30.66 25.52
C ARG A 188 12.61 -29.26 25.63
N VAL A 189 13.26 -28.83 24.55
CA VAL A 189 13.90 -27.52 24.41
C VAL A 189 13.49 -26.93 23.06
N THR A 190 12.74 -25.83 23.08
CA THR A 190 12.36 -25.12 21.84
C THR A 190 13.38 -24.06 21.48
N ARG A 191 13.75 -24.02 20.20
CA ARG A 191 14.46 -22.92 19.55
C ARG A 191 13.49 -22.22 18.63
N ALA A 192 13.28 -20.92 18.79
CA ALA A 192 12.25 -20.20 18.05
C ALA A 192 12.84 -18.99 17.33
N ASN A 193 12.52 -18.88 16.03
CA ASN A 193 12.79 -17.76 15.16
C ASN A 193 14.27 -17.31 15.15
N ILE A 194 15.19 -18.27 15.09
CA ILE A 194 16.62 -17.99 15.08
C ILE A 194 17.08 -17.78 13.64
N ALA A 195 17.68 -16.62 13.36
CA ALA A 195 18.24 -16.31 12.04
C ALA A 195 19.53 -17.09 11.77
N LEU A 196 19.70 -17.55 10.52
CA LEU A 196 20.96 -18.15 10.08
C LEU A 196 22.05 -17.06 9.95
N PRO A 197 23.20 -17.18 10.65
CA PRO A 197 24.23 -16.15 10.65
C PRO A 197 24.97 -16.10 9.32
N ASN A 198 25.33 -14.90 8.86
CA ASN A 198 26.11 -14.66 7.62
C ASN A 198 25.48 -15.29 6.36
N LEU A 199 24.15 -15.39 6.33
CA LEU A 199 23.43 -16.04 5.24
C LEU A 199 23.43 -15.17 3.97
N ALA A 200 23.76 -15.79 2.85
CA ALA A 200 23.66 -15.19 1.52
C ALA A 200 23.43 -16.31 0.49
N VAL A 201 22.17 -16.66 0.22
CA VAL A 201 21.77 -17.68 -0.75
C VAL A 201 21.45 -16.99 -2.09
N PRO A 202 22.34 -17.01 -3.10
CA PRO A 202 22.06 -16.36 -4.38
C PRO A 202 20.91 -17.04 -5.13
N ALA A 203 20.31 -16.34 -6.09
CA ALA A 203 19.31 -16.94 -6.96
C ALA A 203 19.86 -18.21 -7.64
N GLY A 204 19.01 -19.24 -7.73
CA GLY A 204 19.33 -20.57 -8.26
C GLY A 204 20.11 -21.49 -7.31
N HIS A 205 20.64 -20.99 -6.19
CA HIS A 205 21.44 -21.78 -5.24
C HIS A 205 20.56 -22.57 -4.26
N TYR A 206 21.19 -23.59 -3.67
CA TYR A 206 20.61 -24.48 -2.68
C TYR A 206 21.07 -24.11 -1.28
N LEU A 207 20.17 -24.25 -0.31
CA LEU A 207 20.43 -24.19 1.12
C LEU A 207 20.11 -25.56 1.73
N LEU A 208 21.11 -26.19 2.34
CA LEU A 208 20.94 -27.41 3.12
C LEU A 208 21.17 -27.07 4.59
N ILE A 209 20.17 -27.28 5.43
CA ILE A 209 20.25 -27.13 6.88
C ILE A 209 20.30 -28.54 7.48
N LYS A 210 21.21 -28.79 8.43
CA LYS A 210 21.29 -30.07 9.14
C LYS A 210 21.28 -29.92 10.65
N TRP A 211 20.73 -30.94 11.30
CA TRP A 211 20.85 -31.25 12.72
C TRP A 211 21.79 -32.45 12.80
N ASP A 212 22.96 -32.25 13.40
CA ASP A 212 24.02 -33.25 13.58
C ASP A 212 23.92 -33.79 15.01
N ASP A 213 23.72 -35.09 15.13
CA ASP A 213 23.51 -35.85 16.35
C ASP A 213 24.63 -36.90 16.45
N PRO A 214 25.79 -36.54 17.03
CA PRO A 214 26.95 -37.43 17.08
C PRO A 214 26.72 -38.57 18.06
N ASN A 215 27.49 -39.65 17.93
CA ASN A 215 27.64 -40.64 18.99
C ASN A 215 28.40 -39.99 20.15
N HIS A 216 27.71 -39.73 21.25
CA HIS A 216 28.29 -39.03 22.38
C HIS A 216 29.20 -39.96 23.19
N ALA A 217 30.06 -39.36 24.01
CA ALA A 217 30.93 -40.15 24.87
C ALA A 217 30.12 -40.75 26.02
N GLY A 218 29.93 -42.07 26.01
CA GLY A 218 29.21 -42.78 27.07
C GLY A 218 27.94 -43.43 26.54
N ASN A 219 26.87 -43.38 27.33
CA ASN A 219 25.55 -43.83 26.87
C ASN A 219 24.79 -42.64 26.31
N ASP A 220 24.31 -42.78 25.09
CA ASP A 220 23.58 -41.71 24.42
C ASP A 220 22.13 -41.59 24.89
N ASP A 221 21.64 -40.37 24.85
CA ASP A 221 20.24 -40.00 24.95
C ASP A 221 19.50 -40.26 23.63
N GLY A 222 18.20 -40.51 23.74
CA GLY A 222 17.33 -40.61 22.56
C GLY A 222 16.76 -39.24 22.26
N LEU A 223 17.29 -38.57 21.23
CA LEU A 223 16.94 -37.19 20.88
C LEU A 223 16.22 -37.14 19.54
N GLY A 224 15.18 -36.31 19.46
CA GLY A 224 14.44 -36.06 18.22
C GLY A 224 14.14 -34.58 18.02
N ILE A 225 13.97 -34.18 16.77
CA ILE A 225 13.48 -32.87 16.38
C ILE A 225 12.01 -32.96 16.00
N ASP A 226 11.27 -31.92 16.37
CA ASP A 226 9.85 -31.75 16.05
C ASP A 226 9.49 -30.28 15.82
N ASP A 227 8.26 -30.00 15.39
CA ASP A 227 7.70 -28.68 15.17
C ASP A 227 8.62 -27.77 14.33
N LEU A 228 9.29 -28.34 13.33
CA LEU A 228 10.25 -27.62 12.50
C LEU A 228 9.51 -26.57 11.68
N GLN A 229 9.98 -25.33 11.76
CA GLN A 229 9.62 -24.25 10.85
C GLN A 229 10.85 -23.56 10.29
N ILE A 230 10.89 -23.38 8.98
CA ILE A 230 11.91 -22.58 8.28
C ILE A 230 11.16 -21.48 7.55
N ALA A 231 11.42 -20.22 7.87
CA ALA A 231 10.78 -19.07 7.25
C ALA A 231 11.82 -18.22 6.50
N TRP A 232 11.44 -17.69 5.34
CA TRP A 232 12.29 -16.82 4.53
C TRP A 232 11.52 -15.61 4.04
N ASN A 233 12.23 -14.49 3.92
CA ASN A 233 11.71 -13.30 3.27
C ASN A 233 12.54 -13.00 2.03
N VAL A 234 11.87 -12.82 0.90
CA VAL A 234 12.50 -12.32 -0.32
C VAL A 234 12.63 -10.81 -0.16
N GLY A 235 13.87 -10.30 -0.11
CA GLY A 235 14.18 -8.86 -0.10
C GLY A 235 13.92 -8.22 -1.47
N CYS A 236 12.69 -8.32 -1.96
CA CYS A 236 12.23 -7.80 -3.24
C CYS A 236 11.58 -6.44 -3.11
N ASN A 237 11.45 -5.85 -1.91
CA ASN A 237 10.88 -4.52 -1.75
C ASN A 237 11.74 -3.49 -2.51
N THR A 238 11.09 -2.67 -3.33
CA THR A 238 11.74 -1.61 -4.08
C THR A 238 11.27 -0.25 -3.58
N SER A 239 12.01 0.79 -3.92
CA SER A 239 11.56 2.17 -3.74
C SER A 239 11.77 2.98 -5.01
N ASN A 240 10.89 3.96 -5.21
CA ASN A 240 11.01 4.93 -6.30
C ASN A 240 10.46 6.29 -5.85
N SER A 241 10.75 7.35 -6.59
CA SER A 241 10.15 8.66 -6.38
C SER A 241 9.61 9.29 -7.65
N ILE A 242 8.50 10.01 -7.54
CA ILE A 242 7.89 10.81 -8.61
C ILE A 242 7.53 12.20 -8.09
N ALA A 243 7.41 13.16 -9.00
CA ALA A 243 6.86 14.48 -8.73
C ALA A 243 5.62 14.71 -9.60
N VAL A 244 4.52 15.18 -9.00
CA VAL A 244 3.24 15.37 -9.68
C VAL A 244 2.65 16.73 -9.31
N THR A 245 2.18 17.47 -10.33
CA THR A 245 1.33 18.66 -10.14
C THR A 245 -0.10 18.30 -10.48
N ALA A 246 -1.03 18.56 -9.56
CA ALA A 246 -2.45 18.25 -9.74
C ALA A 246 -3.34 19.44 -9.35
N CYS A 247 -4.55 19.46 -9.90
CA CYS A 247 -5.54 20.50 -9.65
C CYS A 247 -6.53 20.03 -8.57
N ASN A 248 -6.67 20.81 -7.50
CA ASN A 248 -7.52 20.59 -6.32
C ASN A 248 -7.22 19.36 -5.46
N SER A 249 -6.89 18.22 -6.07
CA SER A 249 -6.54 16.99 -5.36
C SER A 249 -5.68 16.05 -6.20
N TYR A 250 -5.03 15.10 -5.54
CA TYR A 250 -4.30 14.01 -6.17
C TYR A 250 -4.61 12.69 -5.46
N THR A 251 -5.03 11.66 -6.21
CA THR A 251 -5.20 10.30 -5.69
C THR A 251 -3.98 9.47 -6.05
N VAL A 252 -3.42 8.76 -5.07
CA VAL A 252 -2.22 7.95 -5.27
C VAL A 252 -2.49 6.75 -6.20
N PRO A 253 -1.45 6.18 -6.85
CA PRO A 253 -1.62 5.08 -7.80
C PRO A 253 -2.34 3.83 -7.25
N SER A 254 -2.21 3.51 -5.95
CA SER A 254 -2.96 2.42 -5.32
C SER A 254 -4.47 2.67 -5.31
N GLY A 255 -4.88 3.94 -5.28
CA GLY A 255 -6.25 4.39 -5.13
C GLY A 255 -6.72 4.52 -3.68
N ASP A 256 -5.86 4.23 -2.70
CA ASP A 256 -6.25 4.13 -1.28
C ASP A 256 -6.31 5.50 -0.57
N GLU A 257 -5.59 6.50 -1.07
CA GLU A 257 -5.56 7.85 -0.51
C GLU A 257 -5.68 8.97 -1.53
N THR A 258 -6.33 10.06 -1.12
CA THR A 258 -6.41 11.32 -1.87
C THR A 258 -5.91 12.48 -1.02
N TYR A 259 -5.01 13.28 -1.58
CA TYR A 259 -4.42 14.45 -0.94
C TYR A 259 -4.95 15.75 -1.55
N PHE A 260 -5.22 16.74 -0.69
CA PHE A 260 -5.73 18.07 -1.05
C PHE A 260 -4.73 19.18 -0.73
N SER A 261 -3.50 18.83 -0.35
CA SER A 261 -2.44 19.77 0.00
C SER A 261 -1.13 19.30 -0.61
N SER A 262 -0.26 20.26 -0.93
CA SER A 262 1.09 19.96 -1.40
C SER A 262 1.92 19.34 -0.28
N GLY A 263 2.80 18.41 -0.63
CA GLY A 263 3.64 17.71 0.33
C GLY A 263 4.30 16.49 -0.26
N ILE A 264 5.18 15.88 0.54
CA ILE A 264 5.79 14.60 0.22
C ILE A 264 4.98 13.51 0.91
N TYR A 265 4.43 12.59 0.11
CA TYR A 265 3.61 11.47 0.56
C TYR A 265 4.24 10.15 0.14
N THR A 266 3.70 9.06 0.68
CA THR A 266 4.12 7.69 0.32
C THR A 266 2.91 6.87 -0.05
N ASP A 267 3.06 6.03 -1.08
CA ASP A 267 2.11 5.00 -1.48
C ASP A 267 2.80 3.64 -1.45
N THR A 268 2.06 2.58 -1.11
CA THR A 268 2.57 1.21 -1.08
C THR A 268 1.99 0.42 -2.25
N LEU A 269 2.86 -0.06 -3.13
CA LEU A 269 2.45 -0.77 -4.35
C LEU A 269 3.18 -2.12 -4.44
N PRO A 270 2.48 -3.20 -4.85
CA PRO A 270 3.17 -4.44 -5.19
C PRO A 270 4.01 -4.21 -6.46
N ASN A 271 5.27 -4.60 -6.42
CA ASN A 271 6.09 -4.61 -7.63
C ASN A 271 5.77 -5.82 -8.53
N ALA A 272 6.52 -5.97 -9.62
CA ALA A 272 6.34 -7.09 -10.56
C ALA A 272 6.47 -8.49 -9.91
N SER A 273 7.11 -8.58 -8.75
CA SER A 273 7.27 -9.80 -7.94
C SER A 273 6.24 -9.91 -6.81
N LEU A 274 5.20 -9.07 -6.82
CA LEU A 274 4.12 -8.99 -5.82
C LEU A 274 4.57 -8.61 -4.41
N CYS A 275 5.73 -7.95 -4.28
CA CYS A 275 6.24 -7.49 -3.00
C CYS A 275 5.90 -6.03 -2.76
N ASP A 276 5.51 -5.70 -1.54
CA ASP A 276 5.24 -4.34 -1.12
C ASP A 276 6.46 -3.45 -1.35
N SER A 277 6.27 -2.39 -2.13
CA SER A 277 7.27 -1.40 -2.50
C SER A 277 6.77 -0.01 -2.15
N ILE A 278 7.69 0.92 -1.87
CA ILE A 278 7.34 2.28 -1.44
C ILE A 278 7.55 3.25 -2.62
N LEU A 279 6.50 3.96 -3.00
CA LEU A 279 6.56 5.07 -3.93
C LEU A 279 6.49 6.39 -3.14
N THR A 280 7.56 7.18 -3.16
CA THR A 280 7.55 8.53 -2.59
C THR A 280 7.06 9.52 -3.65
N ILE A 281 6.07 10.33 -3.30
CA ILE A 281 5.38 11.22 -4.24
C ILE A 281 5.50 12.64 -3.72
N ASP A 282 6.23 13.49 -4.45
CA ASP A 282 6.26 14.93 -4.22
C ASP A 282 5.08 15.58 -4.97
N VAL A 283 4.02 15.91 -4.23
CA VAL A 283 2.76 16.42 -4.77
C VAL A 283 2.73 17.94 -4.65
N THR A 284 2.46 18.62 -5.75
CA THR A 284 2.09 20.04 -5.80
C THR A 284 0.61 20.17 -6.15
N ILE A 285 -0.21 20.58 -5.18
CA ILE A 285 -1.64 20.87 -5.40
C ILE A 285 -1.81 22.36 -5.75
N GLN A 286 -2.40 22.61 -6.92
CA GLN A 286 -2.89 23.93 -7.31
C GLN A 286 -4.36 24.06 -6.93
N THR A 287 -4.77 25.26 -6.53
CA THR A 287 -6.17 25.59 -6.27
C THR A 287 -6.78 26.15 -7.54
N SER A 288 -7.95 25.63 -7.93
CA SER A 288 -8.68 26.21 -9.06
C SER A 288 -9.14 27.62 -8.75
N SER A 289 -9.15 28.45 -9.79
CA SER A 289 -9.72 29.78 -9.78
C SER A 289 -10.77 29.87 -10.87
N THR A 290 -11.81 30.67 -10.61
CA THR A 290 -12.82 31.01 -11.61
C THR A 290 -12.28 32.11 -12.53
N TYR A 291 -12.45 31.91 -13.83
CA TYR A 291 -12.13 32.89 -14.88
C TYR A 291 -13.39 33.20 -15.67
N TYR A 292 -13.55 34.45 -16.08
CA TYR A 292 -14.73 34.99 -16.77
C TYR A 292 -14.35 35.34 -18.20
N ALA A 293 -15.16 34.96 -19.19
CA ALA A 293 -14.87 35.25 -20.59
C ALA A 293 -14.84 36.77 -20.82
N ASP A 294 -13.89 37.23 -21.63
CA ASP A 294 -13.70 38.62 -22.07
C ASP A 294 -13.62 38.60 -23.60
N GLN A 295 -14.76 38.79 -24.26
CA GLN A 295 -14.89 38.60 -25.71
C GLN A 295 -14.45 39.82 -26.53
N ASP A 296 -14.58 41.01 -25.97
CA ASP A 296 -14.26 42.27 -26.64
C ASP A 296 -12.89 42.86 -26.27
N GLY A 297 -12.23 42.29 -25.25
CA GLY A 297 -10.85 42.55 -24.88
C GLY A 297 -10.65 43.81 -24.04
N ASP A 298 -11.67 44.28 -23.33
CA ASP A 298 -11.62 45.50 -22.51
C ASP A 298 -11.08 45.26 -21.07
N GLY A 299 -10.91 43.99 -20.69
CA GLY A 299 -10.40 43.56 -19.39
C GLY A 299 -11.48 43.28 -18.34
N TRP A 300 -12.76 43.41 -18.69
CA TRP A 300 -13.90 43.01 -17.87
C TRP A 300 -14.46 41.69 -18.38
N GLY A 301 -14.90 40.83 -17.46
CA GLY A 301 -15.40 39.50 -17.81
C GLY A 301 -16.88 39.32 -17.54
N ASN A 302 -17.51 38.41 -18.28
CA ASN A 302 -18.92 38.10 -18.16
C ASN A 302 -19.23 37.13 -17.01
N ILE A 303 -20.00 37.58 -16.00
CA ILE A 303 -20.37 36.76 -14.82
C ILE A 303 -21.10 35.45 -15.17
N ASN A 304 -21.82 35.42 -16.29
CA ASN A 304 -22.62 34.27 -16.72
C ASN A 304 -21.82 33.28 -17.58
N ASN A 305 -20.58 33.61 -17.94
CA ASN A 305 -19.72 32.78 -18.77
C ASN A 305 -18.37 32.56 -18.09
N THR A 306 -18.28 31.46 -17.34
CA THR A 306 -17.11 31.13 -16.52
C THR A 306 -16.49 29.80 -16.87
N ILE A 307 -15.18 29.70 -16.62
CA ILE A 307 -14.44 28.44 -16.56
C ILE A 307 -13.69 28.36 -15.24
N GLU A 308 -13.41 27.14 -14.78
CA GLU A 308 -12.64 26.89 -13.56
C GLU A 308 -11.36 26.14 -13.92
N LEU A 309 -10.21 26.73 -13.61
CA LEU A 309 -8.89 26.20 -13.96
C LEU A 309 -7.87 26.45 -12.84
N CYS A 310 -6.89 25.55 -12.72
CA CYS A 310 -5.75 25.74 -11.81
C CYS A 310 -4.61 26.58 -12.39
N THR A 311 -4.64 26.82 -13.69
CA THR A 311 -3.69 27.70 -14.38
C THR A 311 -4.47 28.70 -15.22
N PRO A 312 -4.03 29.97 -15.28
CA PRO A 312 -4.68 30.96 -16.12
C PRO A 312 -4.80 30.47 -17.59
N PRO A 313 -5.98 30.65 -18.21
CA PRO A 313 -6.14 30.38 -19.64
C PRO A 313 -5.27 31.34 -20.47
N ALA A 314 -4.87 30.90 -21.67
CA ALA A 314 -3.89 31.63 -22.48
C ALA A 314 -4.41 33.00 -22.98
N THR A 315 -5.69 33.11 -23.37
CA THR A 315 -6.33 34.36 -23.83
C THR A 315 -7.85 34.27 -23.68
N GLY A 316 -8.53 35.43 -23.61
CA GLY A 316 -10.00 35.53 -23.70
C GLY A 316 -10.76 35.34 -22.39
N TYR A 317 -10.05 35.35 -21.25
CA TYR A 317 -10.68 35.36 -19.92
C TYR A 317 -9.91 36.25 -18.95
N VAL A 318 -10.64 36.81 -17.99
CA VAL A 318 -10.13 37.63 -16.89
C VAL A 318 -10.59 37.09 -15.54
N THR A 319 -10.11 37.66 -14.43
CA THR A 319 -10.43 37.21 -13.06
C THR A 319 -11.60 37.95 -12.42
N ASN A 320 -12.23 38.89 -13.13
CA ASN A 320 -13.37 39.67 -12.67
C ASN A 320 -14.59 39.39 -13.57
N GLY A 321 -15.79 39.44 -12.99
CA GLY A 321 -17.06 39.11 -13.67
C GLY A 321 -17.94 40.34 -13.83
N ASN A 322 -17.36 41.49 -14.15
CA ASN A 322 -18.00 42.80 -14.01
C ASN A 322 -18.39 43.46 -15.34
N ASP A 323 -18.36 42.71 -16.45
CA ASP A 323 -18.72 43.19 -17.77
C ASP A 323 -20.24 43.18 -17.99
N CYS A 324 -20.75 44.32 -18.41
CA CYS A 324 -22.14 44.53 -18.76
C CYS A 324 -22.48 44.20 -20.21
N ASN A 325 -21.52 44.27 -21.12
CA ASN A 325 -21.72 43.90 -22.52
C ASN A 325 -20.42 43.37 -23.13
N ASP A 326 -20.28 42.05 -23.03
CA ASP A 326 -19.20 41.18 -23.53
C ASP A 326 -19.08 41.15 -25.07
N GLN A 327 -19.57 42.17 -25.78
CA GLN A 327 -19.44 42.37 -27.23
C GLN A 327 -19.05 43.80 -27.59
N ASP A 328 -18.91 44.70 -26.61
CA ASP A 328 -18.67 46.13 -26.80
C ASP A 328 -17.72 46.67 -25.72
N ASN A 329 -16.44 46.77 -26.08
CA ASN A 329 -15.35 47.23 -25.20
C ASN A 329 -15.48 48.68 -24.69
N THR A 330 -16.55 49.38 -25.04
CA THR A 330 -16.88 50.69 -24.48
C THR A 330 -17.83 50.61 -23.27
N ILE A 331 -18.39 49.43 -22.99
CA ILE A 331 -19.43 49.19 -21.97
C ILE A 331 -18.99 48.08 -21.00
N GLY A 332 -17.87 48.29 -20.30
CA GLY A 332 -17.42 47.38 -19.24
C GLY A 332 -18.32 47.44 -17.98
N ILE A 333 -18.10 48.43 -17.11
CA ILE A 333 -18.91 48.60 -15.88
C ILE A 333 -20.04 49.62 -16.07
N GLY A 334 -21.10 49.50 -15.25
CA GLY A 334 -22.18 50.50 -15.18
C GLY A 334 -21.66 51.87 -14.74
N THR A 335 -21.31 52.72 -15.70
CA THR A 335 -20.81 54.08 -15.47
C THR A 335 -21.85 55.16 -15.77
N THR A 336 -22.96 54.79 -16.41
CA THR A 336 -24.01 55.75 -16.76
C THR A 336 -24.93 55.95 -15.56
N THR A 337 -25.00 57.19 -15.07
CA THR A 337 -25.96 57.61 -14.06
C THR A 337 -27.32 57.81 -14.71
N TYR A 338 -28.32 57.07 -14.24
CA TYR A 338 -29.73 57.26 -14.57
C TYR A 338 -30.46 57.83 -13.36
N TYR A 339 -31.52 58.59 -13.61
CA TYR A 339 -32.30 59.34 -12.62
C TYR A 339 -33.69 58.73 -12.51
N LEU A 340 -34.20 58.45 -11.32
CA LEU A 340 -35.56 57.91 -11.14
C LEU A 340 -36.56 58.88 -11.76
N ASP A 341 -37.45 58.38 -12.60
CA ASP A 341 -38.52 59.11 -13.28
C ASP A 341 -39.85 58.52 -12.77
N ALA A 342 -40.33 59.05 -11.65
CA ALA A 342 -41.40 58.41 -10.88
C ALA A 342 -42.81 58.69 -11.44
N ASP A 343 -42.99 59.78 -12.18
CA ASP A 343 -44.24 60.13 -12.87
C ASP A 343 -44.23 59.85 -14.39
N LEU A 344 -43.09 59.38 -14.93
CA LEU A 344 -42.91 58.88 -16.29
C LEU A 344 -43.02 59.96 -17.37
N ASP A 345 -42.58 61.19 -17.07
CA ASP A 345 -42.60 62.31 -18.00
C ASP A 345 -41.32 62.46 -18.84
N GLY A 346 -40.30 61.65 -18.55
CA GLY A 346 -39.01 61.63 -19.23
C GLY A 346 -37.94 62.50 -18.58
N PHE A 347 -38.24 63.20 -17.49
CA PHE A 347 -37.29 63.87 -16.62
C PHE A 347 -37.20 63.08 -15.31
N GLY A 348 -35.98 62.80 -14.86
CA GLY A 348 -35.76 62.13 -13.59
C GLY A 348 -35.21 63.06 -12.52
N ASN A 349 -35.33 62.62 -11.28
CA ASN A 349 -34.89 63.36 -10.11
C ASN A 349 -33.36 63.37 -9.97
N PRO A 350 -32.69 64.56 -9.95
CA PRO A 350 -31.23 64.68 -9.89
C PRO A 350 -30.58 64.03 -8.65
N THR A 351 -31.36 63.82 -7.58
CA THR A 351 -30.88 63.27 -6.31
C THR A 351 -31.18 61.78 -6.13
N SER A 352 -32.06 61.22 -6.96
CA SER A 352 -32.42 59.81 -6.94
C SER A 352 -31.79 59.11 -8.14
N THR A 353 -30.56 58.62 -7.96
CA THR A 353 -29.76 58.09 -9.07
C THR A 353 -29.40 56.62 -8.91
N VAL A 354 -29.15 55.96 -10.04
CA VAL A 354 -28.58 54.61 -10.12
C VAL A 354 -27.51 54.57 -11.20
N LEU A 355 -26.43 53.83 -10.96
CA LEU A 355 -25.46 53.49 -11.99
C LEU A 355 -25.90 52.19 -12.66
N ALA A 356 -26.07 52.22 -13.99
CA ALA A 356 -26.44 51.04 -14.75
C ALA A 356 -25.80 51.05 -16.14
N CYS A 357 -25.93 49.92 -16.84
CA CYS A 357 -25.35 49.72 -18.17
C CYS A 357 -26.33 50.01 -19.31
N SER A 358 -27.62 49.97 -19.00
CA SER A 358 -28.71 50.41 -19.87
C SER A 358 -29.77 51.08 -19.01
N LEU A 359 -30.63 51.88 -19.65
CA LEU A 359 -31.71 52.61 -18.99
C LEU A 359 -32.59 51.65 -18.19
N PRO A 360 -32.58 51.71 -16.84
CA PRO A 360 -33.47 50.90 -16.03
C PRO A 360 -34.92 51.34 -16.25
N THR A 361 -35.86 50.40 -16.12
CA THR A 361 -37.29 50.75 -16.20
C THR A 361 -37.66 51.72 -15.09
N GLY A 362 -38.37 52.81 -15.42
CA GLY A 362 -38.74 53.87 -14.47
C GLY A 362 -37.62 54.87 -14.18
N TYR A 363 -36.58 54.92 -15.01
CA TYR A 363 -35.52 55.91 -14.92
C TYR A 363 -35.41 56.67 -16.25
N SER A 364 -34.82 57.86 -16.19
CA SER A 364 -34.46 58.73 -17.31
C SER A 364 -32.96 59.03 -17.31
N LEU A 365 -32.41 59.38 -18.47
CA LEU A 365 -31.05 59.93 -18.59
C LEU A 365 -31.00 61.41 -18.20
N ASN A 366 -32.15 62.08 -18.17
CA ASN A 366 -32.25 63.51 -17.98
C ASN A 366 -32.63 63.85 -16.53
N GLY A 367 -31.65 64.19 -15.70
CA GLY A 367 -31.83 64.46 -14.27
C GLY A 367 -32.36 65.86 -13.92
N LEU A 368 -33.25 66.44 -14.74
CA LEU A 368 -33.68 67.83 -14.59
C LEU A 368 -35.12 68.00 -14.06
N ASP A 369 -35.72 66.95 -13.51
CA ASP A 369 -37.10 67.02 -13.05
C ASP A 369 -37.29 67.98 -11.87
N CYS A 370 -38.35 68.78 -11.95
CA CYS A 370 -38.74 69.79 -10.98
C CYS A 370 -39.67 69.20 -9.91
N ASN A 371 -40.50 68.20 -10.24
CA ASN A 371 -41.42 67.54 -9.33
C ASN A 371 -41.77 66.11 -9.79
N ASP A 372 -41.05 65.15 -9.21
CA ASP A 372 -41.09 63.68 -9.45
C ASP A 372 -42.39 63.00 -8.98
N SER A 373 -43.49 63.74 -8.91
CA SER A 373 -44.81 63.25 -8.57
C SER A 373 -45.92 63.85 -9.46
N ASP A 374 -45.55 64.72 -10.40
CA ASP A 374 -46.46 65.44 -11.27
C ASP A 374 -45.83 65.67 -12.64
N SER A 375 -46.21 64.82 -13.60
CA SER A 375 -45.71 64.81 -14.98
C SER A 375 -45.94 66.12 -15.77
N LEU A 376 -46.70 67.06 -15.19
CA LEU A 376 -46.93 68.39 -15.78
C LEU A 376 -45.88 69.41 -15.34
N ILE A 377 -45.01 69.11 -14.36
CA ILE A 377 -44.09 70.04 -13.71
C ILE A 377 -42.62 69.62 -13.92
N ASN A 378 -42.07 70.02 -15.05
CA ASN A 378 -40.70 69.76 -15.49
C ASN A 378 -40.08 71.02 -16.17
N PRO A 379 -38.82 70.99 -16.64
CA PRO A 379 -38.18 72.16 -17.24
C PRO A 379 -38.86 72.71 -18.50
N THR A 380 -39.77 71.94 -19.10
CA THR A 380 -40.55 72.34 -20.28
C THR A 380 -41.98 72.75 -19.96
N THR A 381 -42.37 72.78 -18.68
CA THR A 381 -43.69 73.24 -18.24
C THR A 381 -43.94 74.67 -18.71
N VAL A 382 -45.07 74.85 -19.39
CA VAL A 382 -45.57 76.16 -19.82
C VAL A 382 -46.52 76.67 -18.77
N TRP A 383 -46.27 77.90 -18.32
CA TRP A 383 -47.10 78.63 -17.39
C TRP A 383 -47.68 79.86 -18.07
N TYR A 384 -48.90 80.23 -17.72
CA TYR A 384 -49.67 81.31 -18.34
C TYR A 384 -49.94 82.40 -17.31
N VAL A 385 -49.73 83.68 -17.66
CA VAL A 385 -49.97 84.79 -16.71
C VAL A 385 -51.45 84.89 -16.34
N ASP A 386 -51.76 84.93 -15.06
CA ASP A 386 -53.10 85.18 -14.52
C ASP A 386 -53.15 86.63 -14.00
N THR A 387 -54.06 87.43 -14.53
CA THR A 387 -54.19 88.85 -14.14
C THR A 387 -55.47 89.16 -13.38
N ASP A 388 -56.28 88.14 -13.08
CA ASP A 388 -57.52 88.28 -12.34
C ASP A 388 -57.62 87.30 -11.15
N VAL A 389 -58.82 86.84 -10.82
CA VAL A 389 -59.08 86.00 -9.63
C VAL A 389 -59.58 84.61 -10.01
N PHE A 390 -59.49 84.22 -11.28
CA PHE A 390 -60.09 82.99 -11.81
C PHE A 390 -59.10 81.84 -12.01
N ASN A 391 -57.79 82.01 -11.74
CA ASN A 391 -56.78 80.94 -11.78
C ASN A 391 -56.68 80.27 -13.17
N VAL A 392 -56.97 81.03 -14.22
CA VAL A 392 -56.81 80.70 -15.64
C VAL A 392 -55.96 81.77 -16.29
N GLY A 393 -54.97 81.38 -17.07
CA GLY A 393 -53.97 82.30 -17.60
C GLY A 393 -54.16 82.64 -19.07
N ASN A 394 -53.51 83.72 -19.48
CA ASN A 394 -53.53 84.24 -20.84
C ASN A 394 -52.53 83.52 -21.76
N ASP A 395 -53.04 82.91 -22.82
CA ASP A 395 -52.29 82.09 -23.77
C ASP A 395 -51.23 82.86 -24.58
N ALA A 396 -51.33 84.18 -24.65
CA ALA A 396 -50.39 85.03 -25.38
C ALA A 396 -49.14 85.38 -24.55
N VAL A 397 -49.15 85.13 -23.24
CA VAL A 397 -48.03 85.47 -22.34
C VAL A 397 -47.65 84.27 -21.50
N THR A 398 -46.62 83.56 -21.97
CA THR A 398 -46.15 82.31 -21.38
C THR A 398 -44.77 82.43 -20.75
N PHE A 399 -44.53 81.64 -19.70
CA PHE A 399 -43.22 81.37 -19.13
C PHE A 399 -42.94 79.86 -19.20
N ILE A 400 -41.70 79.46 -19.50
CA ILE A 400 -41.31 78.04 -19.55
C ILE A 400 -40.26 77.77 -18.48
N GLY A 401 -40.50 76.78 -17.61
CA GLY A 401 -39.54 76.33 -16.61
C GLY A 401 -40.19 75.73 -15.36
N CYS A 402 -39.35 75.30 -14.41
CA CYS A 402 -39.80 74.62 -13.18
C CYS A 402 -40.68 75.47 -12.26
N VAL A 403 -40.34 76.76 -12.12
CA VAL A 403 -40.96 77.64 -11.12
C VAL A 403 -41.46 78.88 -11.86
N PRO A 404 -42.77 79.11 -11.88
CA PRO A 404 -43.34 80.28 -12.52
C PRO A 404 -43.00 81.56 -11.75
N PRO A 405 -42.95 82.72 -12.42
CA PRO A 405 -43.10 84.00 -11.76
C PRO A 405 -44.43 84.10 -11.00
N ALA A 406 -44.54 85.06 -10.08
CA ALA A 406 -45.82 85.32 -9.41
C ALA A 406 -46.93 85.63 -10.43
N ASN A 407 -48.14 85.16 -10.13
CA ASN A 407 -49.33 85.31 -10.96
C ASN A 407 -49.24 84.58 -12.31
N TYR A 408 -48.71 83.36 -12.33
CA TYR A 408 -48.77 82.46 -13.48
C TYR A 408 -49.36 81.12 -13.02
N VAL A 409 -50.16 80.48 -13.88
CA VAL A 409 -50.89 79.24 -13.61
C VAL A 409 -50.67 78.23 -14.75
N LEU A 410 -51.01 76.96 -14.52
CA LEU A 410 -50.87 75.90 -15.53
C LEU A 410 -52.01 75.88 -16.54
N GLU A 411 -53.19 76.37 -16.16
CA GLU A 411 -54.39 76.32 -17.00
C GLU A 411 -54.44 77.52 -17.94
N ALA A 412 -54.52 77.23 -19.23
CA ALA A 412 -54.71 78.18 -20.33
C ALA A 412 -56.22 78.47 -20.53
N GLY A 413 -56.60 79.70 -20.91
CA GLY A 413 -58.00 79.97 -21.26
C GLY A 413 -58.51 81.40 -21.08
N ASP A 414 -57.68 82.33 -20.62
CA ASP A 414 -58.06 83.75 -20.60
C ASP A 414 -57.89 84.36 -22.01
N CYS A 415 -58.97 84.93 -22.55
CA CYS A 415 -59.09 85.36 -23.95
C CYS A 415 -58.84 86.85 -24.17
#